data_AF-A0A973MI23-F1
#
_entry.id   AF-A0A973MI23-F1
#
_cell.length_a   1.000
_cell.length_b   1.000
_cell.length_c   1.000
_cell.angle_alpha   90.00
_cell.angle_beta   90.00
_cell.angle_gamma   90.00
#
_symmetry.space_group_name_H-M   'P 1'
#
loop_
_entity.id
_entity.type
_entity.pdbx_description
1 polymer ?
#
loop_
_entity_poly.entity_id
_entity_poly.type
_entity_poly.pdbx_seq_one_letter_code
_entity_poly.pdbx_strand_id
1 'polypeptide(L)'
;MNQLFQSLQEFTVTADYSRSQTTWEVREAGQHAPVILMHKDSAYHSMPEYRVFAAERPDETLGFVTPWMPFSADRRQIGEVRSPDWHRHTGTWTLVQNDLGELTGQPKGLNTRLRRAPVINWYLSRPSVDALLSAQHRFSGPQSEGFDFARRAGIRATYEVTVHDPRVSRLLILAWVLHFNGHHSADVRKTAVDLTTNPFSGLGDARRAKKRRQTGQN
;
A
#
# COMPACT_ATOMS: atom_id res chain seq x y z
N MET A 1 -17.92 10.88 8.36
CA MET A 1 -16.62 10.20 8.56
C MET A 1 -16.23 10.39 10.03
N ASN A 2 -15.92 9.31 10.76
CA ASN A 2 -15.62 9.36 12.20
C ASN A 2 -14.40 10.27 12.44
N GLN A 3 -14.54 11.23 13.36
CA GLN A 3 -13.52 12.25 13.64
C GLN A 3 -12.18 11.64 14.09
N LEU A 4 -12.22 10.51 14.81
CA LEU A 4 -11.02 9.85 15.34
C LEU A 4 -10.05 9.41 14.23
N PHE A 5 -10.56 8.81 13.15
CA PHE A 5 -9.67 8.35 12.09
C PHE A 5 -9.10 9.52 11.28
N GLN A 6 -9.92 10.54 11.07
CA GLN A 6 -9.51 11.71 10.31
C GLN A 6 -8.54 12.62 11.08
N SER A 7 -8.52 12.56 12.42
CA SER A 7 -7.60 13.35 13.25
C SER A 7 -6.18 12.81 13.30
N LEU A 8 -5.92 11.58 12.86
CA LEU A 8 -4.57 10.99 12.88
C LEU A 8 -3.61 11.77 11.96
N GLN A 9 -2.68 12.52 12.55
CA GLN A 9 -1.67 13.27 11.79
C GLN A 9 -0.42 12.42 11.51
N GLU A 10 0.06 11.72 12.53
CA GLU A 10 1.21 10.81 12.42
C GLU A 10 0.80 9.41 12.84
N PHE A 11 1.01 8.44 11.96
CA PHE A 11 0.67 7.07 12.24
C PHE A 11 1.55 6.08 11.49
N THR A 12 1.60 4.88 12.03
CA THR A 12 2.25 3.74 11.41
C THR A 12 1.21 2.73 10.96
N VAL A 13 1.47 2.08 9.83
CA VAL A 13 0.66 0.99 9.31
C VAL A 13 1.53 -0.24 9.20
N THR A 14 1.07 -1.36 9.74
CA THR A 14 1.75 -2.64 9.59
C THR A 14 0.78 -3.73 9.16
N ALA A 15 1.27 -4.67 8.34
CA ALA A 15 0.49 -5.81 7.92
C ALA A 15 0.75 -7.02 8.81
N ASP A 16 -0.32 -7.74 9.13
CA ASP A 16 -0.32 -9.10 9.62
C ASP A 16 -1.02 -10.01 8.61
N TYR A 17 -0.33 -11.08 8.22
CA TYR A 17 -0.77 -12.00 7.18
C TYR A 17 -1.00 -13.36 7.79
N SER A 18 -2.21 -13.87 7.63
CA SER A 18 -2.53 -15.27 7.88
C SER A 18 -2.90 -15.96 6.57
N ARG A 19 -3.11 -17.29 6.64
CA ARG A 19 -3.56 -18.09 5.49
C ARG A 19 -4.94 -17.70 4.99
N SER A 20 -5.85 -17.32 5.89
CA SER A 20 -7.26 -17.09 5.60
C SER A 20 -7.74 -15.68 5.87
N GLN A 21 -6.90 -14.83 6.46
CA GLN A 21 -7.24 -13.46 6.81
C GLN A 21 -6.03 -12.55 6.63
N THR A 22 -6.29 -11.28 6.37
CA THR A 22 -5.25 -10.24 6.36
C THR A 22 -5.73 -9.05 7.17
N THR A 23 -4.91 -8.63 8.11
CA THR A 23 -5.19 -7.48 8.97
C THR A 23 -4.08 -6.45 8.81
N TRP A 24 -4.47 -5.20 8.69
CA TRP A 24 -3.59 -4.05 8.68
C TRP A 24 -3.89 -3.25 9.93
N GLU A 25 -2.87 -3.09 10.76
CA GLU A 25 -2.95 -2.36 12.01
C GLU A 25 -2.44 -0.94 11.79
N VAL A 26 -3.24 0.04 12.20
CA VAL A 26 -2.86 1.45 12.22
C VAL A 26 -2.65 1.88 13.67
N ARG A 27 -1.48 2.41 13.97
CA ARG A 27 -1.11 2.89 15.31
C ARG A 27 -0.76 4.36 15.22
N GLU A 28 -1.32 5.18 16.11
CA GLU A 28 -0.90 6.57 16.26
C GLU A 28 0.56 6.63 16.72
N ALA A 29 1.27 7.70 16.35
CA ALA A 29 2.65 7.92 16.79
C ALA A 29 2.76 7.84 18.33
N GLY A 30 3.76 7.09 18.81
CA GLY A 30 3.98 6.87 20.24
C GLY A 30 3.07 5.80 20.88
N GLN A 31 2.03 5.32 20.18
CA GLN A 31 1.16 4.28 20.70
C GLN A 31 1.60 2.85 20.28
N HIS A 32 1.45 1.91 21.22
CA HIS A 32 1.71 0.49 20.94
C HIS A 32 0.47 -0.25 20.43
N ALA A 33 -0.71 0.09 20.94
CA ALA A 33 -1.96 -0.53 20.54
C ALA A 33 -2.47 0.07 19.21
N PRO A 34 -3.10 -0.73 18.33
CA PRO A 34 -3.76 -0.21 17.15
C PRO A 34 -4.99 0.61 17.54
N VAL A 35 -5.20 1.73 16.84
CA VAL A 35 -6.39 2.57 16.96
C VAL A 35 -7.40 2.26 15.86
N ILE A 36 -6.91 1.86 14.69
CA ILE A 36 -7.73 1.46 13.53
C ILE A 36 -7.22 0.12 13.02
N LEU A 37 -8.17 -0.73 12.60
CA LEU A 37 -7.92 -2.00 11.95
C LEU A 37 -8.53 -1.97 10.54
N MET A 38 -7.78 -2.47 9.57
CA MET A 38 -8.26 -2.70 8.22
C MET A 38 -8.13 -4.20 7.91
N HIS A 39 -9.26 -4.89 7.83
CA HIS A 39 -9.31 -6.36 7.88
C HIS A 39 -10.12 -6.94 6.73
N LYS A 40 -9.74 -8.14 6.30
CA LYS A 40 -10.59 -8.98 5.45
C LYS A 40 -10.47 -10.46 5.83
N ASP A 41 -11.61 -11.15 5.79
CA ASP A 41 -11.75 -12.60 5.99
C ASP A 41 -11.37 -13.39 4.74
N SER A 42 -10.21 -13.07 4.18
CA SER A 42 -9.70 -13.76 3.01
C SER A 42 -8.19 -13.64 2.89
N ALA A 43 -7.59 -14.57 2.14
CA ALA A 43 -6.17 -14.53 1.84
C ALA A 43 -5.79 -13.19 1.18
N TYR A 44 -4.58 -12.70 1.39
CA TYR A 44 -4.22 -11.35 0.96
C TYR A 44 -4.39 -11.10 -0.56
N HIS A 45 -4.22 -12.14 -1.40
CA HIS A 45 -4.31 -12.05 -2.88
C HIS A 45 -5.75 -12.07 -3.41
N SER A 46 -6.72 -12.30 -2.54
CA SER A 46 -8.13 -12.28 -2.92
C SER A 46 -8.61 -10.85 -3.23
N MET A 47 -9.59 -10.76 -4.14
CA MET A 47 -10.24 -9.53 -4.58
C MET A 47 -11.12 -8.78 -3.55
N PRO A 48 -11.64 -9.39 -2.45
CA PRO A 48 -12.45 -8.66 -1.49
C PRO A 48 -11.75 -7.42 -0.95
N GLU A 49 -12.54 -6.38 -0.78
CA GLU A 49 -12.14 -5.16 -0.10
C GLU A 49 -11.85 -5.42 1.39
N TYR A 50 -11.05 -4.55 1.98
CA TYR A 50 -10.85 -4.52 3.41
C TYR A 50 -11.91 -3.65 4.07
N ARG A 51 -12.50 -4.13 5.15
CA ARG A 51 -13.33 -3.33 6.05
C ARG A 51 -12.42 -2.57 7.02
N VAL A 52 -12.66 -1.28 7.19
CA VAL A 52 -11.91 -0.42 8.12
C VAL A 52 -12.79 -0.07 9.31
N PHE A 53 -12.28 -0.27 10.53
CA PHE A 53 -13.02 -0.02 11.77
C PHE A 53 -12.08 0.43 12.89
N ALA A 54 -12.63 1.08 13.92
CA ALA A 54 -11.87 1.44 15.12
C ALA A 54 -11.61 0.19 15.97
N ALA A 55 -10.40 0.03 16.51
CA ALA A 55 -10.02 -1.15 17.28
C ALA A 55 -10.89 -1.34 18.54
N GLU A 56 -11.27 -0.24 19.18
CA GLU A 56 -12.17 -0.20 20.34
C GLU A 56 -13.65 -0.47 20.01
N ARG A 57 -14.04 -0.32 18.74
CA ARG A 57 -15.43 -0.41 18.27
C ARG A 57 -15.46 -1.23 16.98
N PRO A 58 -15.19 -2.55 17.05
CA PRO A 58 -15.06 -3.37 15.87
C PRO A 58 -16.34 -3.39 15.03
N ASP A 59 -17.51 -3.26 15.65
CA ASP A 59 -18.81 -3.27 14.97
C ASP A 59 -19.09 -2.01 14.14
N GLU A 60 -18.37 -0.90 14.39
CA GLU A 60 -18.53 0.36 13.66
C GLU A 60 -17.61 0.39 12.43
N THR A 61 -18.20 0.23 11.25
CA THR A 61 -17.45 0.36 10.00
C THR A 61 -17.22 1.83 9.64
N LEU A 62 -15.96 2.21 9.49
CA LEU A 62 -15.53 3.54 9.08
C LEU A 62 -15.50 3.71 7.56
N GLY A 63 -15.26 2.61 6.84
CA GLY A 63 -15.22 2.57 5.38
C GLY A 63 -14.68 1.25 4.85
N PHE A 64 -14.47 1.21 3.55
CA PHE A 64 -13.93 0.07 2.84
C PHE A 64 -12.77 0.50 1.96
N VAL A 65 -11.79 -0.38 1.77
CA VAL A 65 -10.58 -0.05 1.03
C VAL A 65 -10.21 -1.21 0.11
N THR A 66 -10.04 -0.90 -1.17
CA THR A 66 -9.32 -1.74 -2.13
C THR A 66 -7.96 -1.10 -2.43
N PRO A 67 -7.02 -1.81 -3.09
CA PRO A 67 -5.75 -1.20 -3.52
C PRO A 67 -5.91 -0.03 -4.51
N TRP A 68 -7.11 0.24 -5.01
CA TRP A 68 -7.34 1.25 -6.04
C TRP A 68 -8.33 2.31 -5.61
N MET A 69 -9.29 1.95 -4.75
CA MET A 69 -10.42 2.80 -4.41
C MET A 69 -10.76 2.67 -2.92
N PRO A 70 -10.76 3.78 -2.18
CA PRO A 70 -11.41 3.90 -0.88
C PRO A 70 -12.90 4.27 -1.01
N PHE A 71 -13.71 3.70 -0.12
CA PHE A 71 -15.13 3.98 0.02
C PHE A 71 -15.45 4.37 1.47
N SER A 72 -16.39 5.29 1.66
CA SER A 72 -16.95 5.58 2.98
C SER A 72 -17.86 4.43 3.47
N ALA A 73 -18.31 4.52 4.72
CA ALA A 73 -19.17 3.51 5.35
C ALA A 73 -20.48 3.27 4.58
N ASP A 74 -21.03 4.31 3.95
CA ASP A 74 -22.21 4.29 3.08
C ASP A 74 -21.89 3.86 1.63
N ARG A 75 -20.69 3.32 1.37
CA ARG A 75 -20.22 2.85 0.05
C ARG A 75 -20.01 3.93 -1.01
N ARG A 76 -20.02 5.21 -0.66
CA ARG A 76 -19.64 6.27 -1.60
C ARG A 76 -18.13 6.24 -1.83
N GLN A 77 -17.72 6.29 -3.10
CA GLN A 77 -16.30 6.39 -3.45
C GLN A 77 -15.74 7.74 -2.96
N ILE A 78 -14.58 7.70 -2.31
CA ILE A 78 -13.89 8.89 -1.80
C ILE A 78 -12.86 9.42 -2.81
N GLY A 79 -12.27 8.51 -3.58
CA GLY A 79 -11.20 8.84 -4.51
C GLY A 79 -10.65 7.60 -5.21
N GLU A 80 -9.44 7.72 -5.74
CA GLU A 80 -8.74 6.63 -6.41
C GLU A 80 -7.22 6.78 -6.37
N VAL A 81 -6.54 5.63 -6.44
CA VAL A 81 -5.09 5.49 -6.59
C VAL A 81 -4.81 5.18 -8.05
N ARG A 82 -4.13 6.08 -8.77
CA ARG A 82 -3.72 5.87 -10.16
C ARG A 82 -2.26 5.46 -10.21
N SER A 83 -1.99 4.33 -10.85
CA SER A 83 -0.62 3.90 -11.12
C SER A 83 0.03 4.77 -12.20
N PRO A 84 1.34 5.02 -12.12
CA PRO A 84 2.04 5.69 -13.19
C PRO A 84 1.85 4.94 -14.50
N ASP A 85 1.64 5.68 -15.58
CA ASP A 85 1.65 5.13 -16.93
C ASP A 85 3.04 4.54 -17.21
N TRP A 86 3.11 3.21 -17.23
CA TRP A 86 4.35 2.47 -17.39
C TRP A 86 4.98 2.73 -18.76
N HIS A 87 4.20 3.13 -19.77
CA HIS A 87 4.69 3.48 -21.10
C HIS A 87 5.41 4.82 -21.15
N ARG A 88 5.10 5.75 -20.25
CA ARG A 88 5.62 7.13 -20.32
C ARG A 88 6.86 7.37 -19.48
N HIS A 89 7.33 6.38 -18.72
CA HIS A 89 8.50 6.46 -17.83
C HIS A 89 8.49 7.63 -16.83
N THR A 90 7.40 8.41 -16.73
CA THR A 90 7.30 9.56 -15.83
C THR A 90 7.01 9.16 -14.38
N GLY A 91 6.71 7.88 -14.13
CA GLY A 91 6.84 7.21 -12.82
C GLY A 91 6.19 7.90 -11.63
N THR A 92 5.27 8.84 -11.85
CA THR A 92 4.71 9.67 -10.79
C THR A 92 3.37 9.09 -10.40
N TRP A 93 3.20 8.83 -9.10
CA TRP A 93 1.95 8.31 -8.56
C TRP A 93 0.95 9.45 -8.45
N THR A 94 -0.33 9.17 -8.71
CA THR A 94 -1.38 10.17 -8.53
C THR A 94 -2.48 9.59 -7.66
N LEU A 95 -2.89 10.33 -6.65
CA LEU A 95 -4.05 10.04 -5.83
C LEU A 95 -5.09 11.12 -6.12
N VAL A 96 -6.32 10.73 -6.44
CA VAL A 96 -7.41 11.67 -6.68
C VAL A 96 -8.39 11.55 -5.54
N GLN A 97 -8.73 12.66 -4.90
CA GLN A 97 -9.79 12.73 -3.90
C GLN A 97 -10.90 13.65 -4.40
N ASN A 98 -12.14 13.19 -4.33
CA ASN A 98 -13.28 13.86 -4.98
C ASN A 98 -13.44 15.34 -4.58
N ASP A 99 -13.16 15.68 -3.32
CA ASP A 99 -13.35 17.04 -2.80
C ASP A 99 -12.03 17.84 -2.63
N LEU A 100 -10.88 17.27 -3.00
CA LEU A 100 -9.56 17.90 -2.82
C LEU A 100 -8.74 17.96 -4.12
N GLY A 101 -9.12 17.20 -5.14
CA GLY A 101 -8.42 17.10 -6.42
C GLY A 101 -7.27 16.10 -6.40
N GLU A 102 -6.28 16.35 -7.25
CA GLU A 102 -5.15 15.44 -7.45
C GLU A 102 -3.98 15.75 -6.51
N LEU A 103 -3.44 14.69 -5.90
CA LEU A 103 -2.19 14.68 -5.13
C LEU A 103 -1.15 13.85 -5.88
N THR A 104 -0.02 14.47 -6.17
CA THR A 104 1.04 13.91 -6.99
C THR A 104 2.19 13.44 -6.11
N GLY A 105 2.55 12.16 -6.21
CA GLY A 105 3.56 11.49 -5.41
C GLY A 105 4.97 11.62 -6.01
N GLN A 106 5.80 12.43 -5.37
CA GLN A 106 7.21 12.60 -5.71
C GLN A 106 8.11 11.71 -4.84
N PRO A 107 8.99 10.88 -5.43
CA PRO A 107 9.91 10.07 -4.64
C PRO A 107 10.92 10.95 -3.90
N LYS A 108 11.06 10.72 -2.59
CA LYS A 108 12.07 11.34 -1.73
C LYS A 108 13.21 10.35 -1.44
N GLY A 109 14.43 10.86 -1.30
CA GLY A 109 15.61 10.09 -0.91
C GLY A 109 16.32 9.33 -2.04
N LEU A 110 17.62 9.11 -1.86
CA LEU A 110 18.50 8.45 -2.83
C LEU A 110 18.06 6.99 -3.10
N ASN A 111 17.64 6.25 -2.07
CA ASN A 111 17.22 4.86 -2.20
C ASN A 111 15.99 4.68 -3.10
N THR A 112 15.01 5.58 -2.98
CA THR A 112 13.81 5.55 -3.84
C THR A 112 14.16 5.83 -5.30
N ARG A 113 15.17 6.69 -5.54
CA ARG A 113 15.68 6.95 -6.90
C ARG A 113 16.46 5.75 -7.45
N LEU A 114 17.29 5.11 -6.63
CA LEU A 114 18.04 3.91 -7.00
C LEU A 114 17.14 2.72 -7.37
N ARG A 115 15.99 2.55 -6.70
CA ARG A 115 14.95 1.56 -7.06
C ARG A 115 14.43 1.72 -8.50
N ARG A 116 14.50 2.92 -9.08
CA ARG A 116 14.03 3.21 -10.44
C ARG A 116 15.11 3.06 -11.51
N ALA A 117 16.36 2.83 -11.13
CA ALA A 117 17.43 2.61 -12.10
C ALA A 117 17.29 1.21 -12.75
N PRO A 118 17.23 1.11 -14.08
CA PRO A 118 16.87 -0.14 -14.78
C PRO A 118 17.84 -1.30 -14.52
N VAL A 119 19.14 -1.02 -14.34
CA VAL A 119 20.16 -2.05 -14.06
C VAL A 119 20.06 -2.58 -12.62
N ILE A 120 19.64 -1.75 -11.68
CA ILE A 120 19.49 -2.10 -10.26
C ILE A 120 18.16 -2.83 -10.01
N ASN A 121 17.10 -2.46 -10.72
CA ASN A 121 15.78 -3.09 -10.62
C ASN A 121 15.82 -4.63 -10.83
N TRP A 122 16.70 -5.13 -11.70
CA TRP A 122 16.86 -6.57 -11.91
C TRP A 122 17.41 -7.29 -10.66
N TYR A 123 18.39 -6.72 -9.95
CA TYR A 123 18.92 -7.30 -8.72
C TYR A 123 17.98 -7.10 -7.51
N LEU A 124 17.25 -5.99 -7.47
CA LEU A 124 16.25 -5.68 -6.43
C LEU A 124 14.95 -6.48 -6.58
N SER A 125 14.70 -7.10 -7.73
CA SER A 125 13.56 -8.00 -7.92
C SER A 125 13.58 -9.22 -6.98
N ARG A 126 14.71 -9.47 -6.29
CA ARG A 126 14.79 -10.45 -5.21
C ARG A 126 14.08 -9.90 -3.96
N PRO A 127 13.04 -10.57 -3.45
CA PRO A 127 12.26 -10.11 -2.29
C PRO A 127 13.10 -9.73 -1.06
N SER A 128 14.22 -10.42 -0.86
CA SER A 128 15.15 -10.17 0.25
C SER A 128 15.93 -8.86 0.12
N VAL A 129 16.24 -8.41 -1.08
CA VAL A 129 16.99 -7.16 -1.30
C VAL A 129 16.04 -5.96 -1.27
N ASP A 130 14.83 -6.12 -1.82
CA ASP A 130 13.79 -5.10 -1.73
C ASP A 130 13.39 -4.80 -0.27
N ALA A 131 13.35 -5.85 0.57
CA ALA A 131 13.09 -5.70 2.00
C ALA A 131 14.12 -4.80 2.72
N LEU A 132 15.36 -4.70 2.21
CA LEU A 132 16.42 -3.89 2.82
C LEU A 132 16.36 -2.41 2.43
N LEU A 133 15.58 -2.04 1.42
CA LEU A 133 15.52 -0.66 0.96
C LEU A 133 14.33 0.08 1.58
N SER A 134 14.59 1.27 2.10
CA SER A 134 13.53 2.23 2.39
C SER A 134 12.95 2.80 1.09
N ALA A 135 11.70 3.24 1.15
CA ALA A 135 11.09 4.05 0.10
C ALA A 135 10.39 5.23 0.74
N GLN A 136 10.49 6.41 0.15
CA GLN A 136 9.82 7.62 0.65
C GLN A 136 9.13 8.34 -0.50
N HIS A 137 7.93 8.86 -0.26
CA HIS A 137 7.17 9.66 -1.20
C HIS A 137 6.56 10.85 -0.47
N ARG A 138 6.55 12.01 -1.13
CA ARG A 138 5.71 13.16 -0.75
C ARG A 138 4.58 13.26 -1.74
N PHE A 139 3.36 13.25 -1.24
CA PHE A 139 2.16 13.57 -2.01
C PHE A 139 1.76 15.00 -1.69
N SER A 140 1.51 15.79 -2.72
CA SER A 140 1.02 17.17 -2.61
C SER A 140 0.24 17.55 -3.87
N GLY A 141 -0.68 18.50 -3.75
CA GLY A 141 -1.46 19.02 -4.87
C GLY A 141 -1.45 20.55 -4.92
N PRO A 142 -2.01 21.16 -5.98
CA PRO A 142 -2.05 22.63 -6.11
C PRO A 142 -2.74 23.34 -4.94
N GLN A 143 -3.67 22.66 -4.28
CA GLN A 143 -4.49 23.20 -3.19
C GLN A 143 -4.28 22.47 -1.86
N SER A 144 -3.29 21.58 -1.78
CA SER A 144 -3.11 20.69 -0.62
C SER A 144 -1.65 20.43 -0.31
N GLU A 145 -1.27 20.63 0.95
CA GLU A 145 0.05 20.24 1.45
C GLU A 145 0.23 18.71 1.42
N GLY A 146 -0.86 17.94 1.41
CA GLY A 146 -0.86 16.50 1.24
C GLY A 146 -0.27 15.74 2.44
N PHE A 147 0.58 14.75 2.17
CA PHE A 147 1.15 13.87 3.19
C PHE A 147 2.52 13.32 2.76
N ASP A 148 3.35 12.98 3.73
CA ASP A 148 4.55 12.16 3.54
C ASP A 148 4.25 10.70 3.85
N PHE A 149 4.87 9.83 3.07
CA PHE A 149 4.79 8.38 3.21
C PHE A 149 6.20 7.80 3.19
N ALA A 150 6.50 6.89 4.12
CA ALA A 150 7.73 6.13 4.12
C ALA A 150 7.47 4.64 4.37
N ARG A 151 8.13 3.78 3.61
CA ARG A 151 8.29 2.35 3.92
C ARG A 151 9.64 2.18 4.60
N ARG A 152 9.65 1.75 5.87
CA ARG A 152 10.90 1.46 6.60
C ARG A 152 11.59 0.24 5.98
N ALA A 153 12.92 0.23 6.05
CA ALA A 153 13.70 -0.96 5.74
C ALA A 153 13.45 -2.06 6.78
N GLY A 154 13.48 -3.32 6.36
CA GLY A 154 13.26 -4.48 7.21
C GLY A 154 12.37 -5.55 6.58
N ILE A 155 12.32 -6.69 7.26
CA ILE A 155 11.53 -7.87 6.88
C ILE A 155 10.03 -7.60 7.01
N ARG A 156 9.62 -6.86 8.05
CA ARG A 156 8.22 -6.48 8.29
C ARG A 156 7.90 -5.22 7.49
N ALA A 157 6.88 -5.31 6.63
CA ALA A 157 6.29 -4.15 5.99
C ALA A 157 5.74 -3.18 7.05
N THR A 158 6.49 -2.09 7.27
CA THR A 158 6.13 -1.02 8.20
C THR A 158 6.12 0.28 7.43
N TYR A 159 4.98 0.94 7.45
CA TYR A 159 4.75 2.19 6.76
C TYR A 159 4.56 3.30 7.78
N GLU A 160 5.17 4.45 7.54
CA GLU A 160 4.98 5.66 8.32
C GLU A 160 4.28 6.68 7.44
N VAL A 161 3.35 7.40 8.03
CA VAL A 161 2.60 8.46 7.38
C VAL A 161 2.61 9.69 8.28
N THR A 162 2.89 10.83 7.67
CA THR A 162 2.72 12.16 8.28
C THR A 162 1.81 12.98 7.38
N VAL A 163 0.64 13.34 7.87
CA VAL A 163 -0.36 14.11 7.13
C VAL A 163 -0.21 15.58 7.45
N HIS A 164 0.00 16.38 6.41
CA HIS A 164 0.19 17.83 6.51
C HIS A 164 -1.11 18.59 6.24
N ASP A 165 -1.98 18.04 5.38
CA ASP A 165 -3.31 18.61 5.13
C ASP A 165 -4.41 17.76 5.79
N PRO A 166 -5.14 18.28 6.80
CA PRO A 166 -6.17 17.54 7.51
C PRO A 166 -7.36 17.13 6.63
N ARG A 167 -7.51 17.70 5.44
CA ARG A 167 -8.56 17.33 4.47
C ARG A 167 -8.26 16.04 3.71
N VAL A 168 -7.01 15.57 3.70
CA VAL A 168 -6.65 14.31 3.04
C VAL A 168 -7.30 13.14 3.76
N SER A 169 -8.08 12.34 3.04
CA SER A 169 -8.75 11.17 3.59
C SER A 169 -7.74 10.10 4.00
N ARG A 170 -7.83 9.62 5.25
CA ARG A 170 -6.98 8.52 5.70
C ARG A 170 -7.35 7.20 5.02
N LEU A 171 -8.59 7.02 4.56
CA LEU A 171 -8.97 5.85 3.74
C LEU A 171 -8.21 5.83 2.40
N LEU A 172 -8.02 6.99 1.77
CA LEU A 172 -7.22 7.10 0.54
C LEU A 172 -5.75 6.80 0.79
N ILE A 173 -5.20 7.23 1.92
CA ILE A 173 -3.84 6.86 2.32
C ILE A 173 -3.73 5.34 2.53
N LEU A 174 -4.71 4.69 3.17
CA LEU A 174 -4.70 3.23 3.31
C LEU A 174 -4.80 2.50 1.97
N ALA A 175 -5.58 3.02 1.01
CA ALA A 175 -5.62 2.48 -0.35
C ALA A 175 -4.23 2.56 -1.00
N TRP A 176 -3.54 3.69 -0.86
CA TRP A 176 -2.16 3.86 -1.32
C TRP A 176 -1.20 2.87 -0.66
N VAL A 177 -1.29 2.66 0.66
CA VAL A 177 -0.46 1.69 1.39
C VAL A 177 -0.65 0.27 0.83
N LEU A 178 -1.91 -0.16 0.62
CA LEU A 178 -2.21 -1.45 0.00
C LEU A 178 -1.65 -1.55 -1.41
N HIS A 179 -1.84 -0.51 -2.21
CA HIS A 179 -1.37 -0.44 -3.57
C HIS A 179 0.15 -0.62 -3.64
N PHE A 180 0.87 0.20 -2.86
CA PHE A 180 2.31 0.21 -2.78
C PHE A 180 2.85 -1.13 -2.28
N ASN A 181 2.22 -1.72 -1.25
CA ASN A 181 2.60 -3.05 -0.77
C ASN A 181 2.37 -4.15 -1.82
N GLY A 182 1.29 -4.07 -2.58
CA GLY A 182 0.97 -5.06 -3.61
C GLY A 182 1.97 -5.09 -4.76
N HIS A 183 2.50 -3.92 -5.15
CA HIS A 183 3.25 -3.75 -6.41
C HIS A 183 4.72 -3.37 -6.20
N HIS A 184 5.10 -2.78 -5.07
CA HIS A 184 6.39 -2.12 -4.89
C HIS A 184 7.12 -2.46 -3.59
N SER A 185 6.53 -3.31 -2.74
CA SER A 185 7.20 -3.84 -1.56
C SER A 185 7.15 -5.36 -1.57
N ALA A 186 8.30 -5.99 -1.40
CA ALA A 186 8.35 -7.36 -0.92
C ALA A 186 8.08 -7.38 0.59
N ASP A 187 7.17 -8.25 1.03
CA ASP A 187 7.13 -8.73 2.42
C ASP A 187 7.50 -10.21 2.39
N VAL A 188 8.62 -10.57 3.02
CA VAL A 188 9.11 -11.95 3.02
C VAL A 188 8.11 -12.89 3.69
N ARG A 189 7.30 -12.39 4.63
CA ARG A 189 6.24 -13.19 5.28
C ARG A 189 5.13 -13.53 4.31
N LYS A 190 4.81 -12.63 3.37
CA LYS A 190 3.87 -12.92 2.28
C LYS A 190 4.38 -14.10 1.45
N THR A 191 5.66 -14.08 1.08
CA THR A 191 6.32 -15.21 0.38
C THR A 191 6.31 -16.49 1.20
N ALA A 192 6.56 -16.41 2.52
CA ALA A 192 6.55 -17.58 3.40
C ALA A 192 5.13 -18.18 3.52
N VAL A 193 4.11 -17.34 3.70
CA VAL A 193 2.70 -17.79 3.72
C VAL A 193 2.36 -18.46 2.39
N ASP A 194 2.67 -17.81 1.26
CA ASP A 194 2.42 -18.36 -0.09
C ASP A 194 3.04 -19.74 -0.30
N LEU A 195 4.32 -19.91 0.10
CA LEU A 195 5.02 -21.19 0.00
C LEU A 195 4.33 -22.29 0.80
N THR A 196 3.75 -21.96 1.95
CA THR A 196 3.08 -22.95 2.81
C THR A 196 1.63 -23.21 2.43
N THR A 197 0.94 -22.28 1.76
CA THR A 197 -0.45 -22.44 1.32
C THR A 197 -0.57 -22.95 -0.11
N ASN A 198 0.38 -22.61 -0.97
CA ASN A 198 0.42 -23.06 -2.36
C ASN A 198 1.89 -23.16 -2.82
N PRO A 199 2.57 -24.28 -2.54
CA PRO A 199 4.00 -24.47 -2.85
C PRO A 199 4.31 -24.44 -4.36
N PHE A 200 3.30 -24.51 -5.22
CA PHE A 200 3.46 -24.50 -6.68
C PHE A 200 3.16 -23.14 -7.33
N SER A 201 2.72 -22.14 -6.56
CA SER A 201 2.44 -20.79 -7.07
C SER A 201 3.64 -20.18 -7.82
N GLY A 202 4.85 -20.30 -7.26
CA GLY A 202 6.09 -19.81 -7.90
C GLY A 202 6.52 -20.59 -9.16
N LEU A 203 6.11 -21.86 -9.30
CA LEU A 203 6.40 -22.69 -10.48
C LEU A 203 5.51 -22.29 -11.67
N GLY A 204 4.29 -21.82 -11.41
CA GLY A 204 3.36 -21.33 -12.44
C GLY A 204 3.89 -20.07 -13.12
N ASP A 205 4.41 -19.12 -12.34
CA ASP A 205 4.98 -17.87 -12.86
C ASP A 205 6.29 -18.11 -13.63
N ALA A 206 7.15 -19.01 -13.14
CA ALA A 206 8.36 -19.41 -13.86
C ALA A 206 8.04 -20.09 -15.22
N ARG A 207 7.01 -20.95 -15.27
CA ARG A 207 6.54 -21.57 -16.52
C ARG A 207 5.92 -20.55 -17.48
N ARG A 208 5.12 -19.59 -16.98
CA ARG A 208 4.54 -18.50 -17.80
C ARG A 208 5.60 -17.56 -18.35
N ALA A 209 6.60 -17.19 -17.55
CA ALA A 209 7.74 -16.37 -17.98
C ALA A 209 8.58 -17.10 -19.05
N LYS A 210 8.80 -18.41 -18.89
CA LYS A 210 9.47 -19.24 -19.90
C LYS A 210 8.66 -19.33 -21.20
N LYS A 211 7.33 -19.47 -21.11
CA LYS A 211 6.44 -19.54 -22.28
C LYS A 211 6.40 -18.21 -23.06
N ARG A 212 6.34 -17.06 -22.37
CA ARG A 212 6.42 -15.72 -22.98
C ARG A 212 7.73 -15.49 -23.74
N ARG A 213 8.85 -15.95 -23.19
CA ARG A 213 10.17 -15.90 -23.86
C ARG A 213 10.24 -16.78 -25.11
N GLN A 214 9.50 -17.89 -25.14
CA GLN A 214 9.48 -18.79 -26.30
C GLN A 214 8.54 -18.31 -27.42
N THR A 215 7.51 -17.53 -27.12
CA THR A 215 6.55 -17.02 -28.12
C THR A 215 6.97 -15.71 -28.79
N GLY A 216 8.09 -15.09 -28.40
CA GLY A 216 8.61 -13.88 -29.07
C GLY A 216 7.66 -12.67 -29.07
N GLN A 217 6.63 -12.67 -28.23
CA GLN A 217 5.72 -11.55 -28.06
C GLN A 217 6.33 -10.60 -27.03
N ASN A 218 7.06 -9.60 -27.54
CA ASN A 218 7.32 -8.35 -26.84
C ASN A 218 6.07 -7.48 -26.86
#